data_AF-A0A151BH03-F1
#
_entry.id   AF-A0A151BH03-F1
#
_cell.length_a   1.000
_cell.length_b   1.000
_cell.length_c   1.000
_cell.angle_alpha   90.00
_cell.angle_beta   90.00
_cell.angle_gamma   90.00
#
_symmetry.space_group_name_H-M   'P 1'
#
loop_
_entity.id
_entity.type
_entity.pdbx_description
1 polymer ?
#
loop_
_entity_poly.entity_id
_entity_poly.type
_entity_poly.pdbx_seq_one_letter_code
_entity_poly.pdbx_strand_id
1 'polypeptide(L)'
;MPSACGLACEVCGLPEKGLCPIGRCVPGTDPKASEKLEKFKAVVGCPCLILECAINKKVDHCFRCNEFPCEIHYKQEIYNHKLLDMIKSMLGKK
;
A
#
# COMPACT_ATOMS: atom_id res chain seq x y z
N MET A 1 -7.19 -0.36 11.21
CA MET A 1 -5.99 -1.18 10.91
C MET A 1 -5.24 -0.62 9.69
N PRO A 2 -3.91 -0.63 9.70
CA PRO A 2 -3.08 -0.19 8.56
C PRO A 2 -3.28 -1.09 7.33
N SER A 3 -3.18 -0.49 6.15
CA SER A 3 -3.22 -1.22 4.88
C SER A 3 -1.83 -1.71 4.48
N ALA A 4 -1.72 -2.44 3.37
CA ALA A 4 -0.42 -2.81 2.80
C ALA A 4 0.54 -1.61 2.65
N CYS A 5 0.08 -0.44 2.19
CA CYS A 5 0.91 0.76 2.06
C CYS A 5 1.32 1.44 3.38
N GLY A 6 0.84 0.96 4.53
CA GLY A 6 1.07 1.55 5.85
C GLY A 6 0.04 2.61 6.27
N LEU A 7 -0.79 3.10 5.34
CA LEU A 7 -1.85 4.04 5.66
C LEU A 7 -3.02 3.33 6.34
N ALA A 8 -3.44 3.84 7.50
CA ALA A 8 -4.67 3.40 8.15
C ALA A 8 -5.88 3.88 7.34
N CYS A 9 -6.61 2.95 6.71
CA CYS A 9 -7.79 3.30 5.91
C CYS A 9 -8.91 3.95 6.72
N GLU A 10 -8.92 3.74 8.04
CA GLU A 10 -9.83 4.44 8.95
C GLU A 10 -9.50 5.92 9.13
N VAL A 11 -8.30 6.35 8.76
CA VAL A 11 -7.84 7.75 8.88
C VAL A 11 -7.74 8.45 7.53
N CYS A 12 -7.74 7.72 6.39
CA CYS A 12 -7.50 8.35 5.09
C CYS A 12 -8.68 9.16 4.53
N GLY A 13 -9.89 9.03 5.09
CA GLY A 13 -11.08 9.81 4.73
C GLY A 13 -11.70 9.53 3.35
N LEU A 14 -11.03 8.81 2.46
CA LEU A 14 -11.60 8.39 1.17
C LEU A 14 -12.84 7.48 1.29
N PRO A 15 -12.87 6.50 2.21
CA PRO A 15 -14.03 5.62 2.37
C PRO A 15 -15.29 6.39 2.76
N GLU A 16 -15.15 7.33 3.70
CA GLU A 16 -16.26 8.13 4.25
C GLU A 16 -16.84 9.08 3.21
N LYS A 17 -16.03 9.51 2.24
CA LYS A 17 -16.45 10.34 1.11
C LYS A 17 -16.97 9.53 -0.09
N GLY A 18 -17.01 8.19 0.01
CA GLY A 18 -17.42 7.33 -1.09
C GLY A 18 -16.43 7.29 -2.27
N LEU A 19 -15.20 7.79 -2.08
CA LEU A 19 -14.18 7.91 -3.12
C LEU A 19 -13.26 6.68 -3.20
N CYS A 20 -13.38 5.74 -2.27
CA CYS A 20 -12.60 4.51 -2.28
C CYS A 20 -13.39 3.36 -2.94
N PRO A 21 -13.03 2.92 -4.16
CA PRO A 21 -13.80 1.91 -4.90
C PRO A 21 -13.78 0.53 -4.25
N ILE A 22 -12.82 0.28 -3.36
CA ILE A 22 -12.68 -0.97 -2.59
C ILE A 22 -13.12 -0.84 -1.13
N GLY A 23 -13.74 0.30 -0.79
CA GLY A 23 -14.19 0.67 0.54
C GLY A 23 -13.04 0.94 1.49
N ARG A 24 -12.28 -0.09 1.87
CA ARG A 24 -11.08 0.00 2.70
C ARG A 24 -10.04 -0.98 2.19
N CYS A 25 -8.78 -0.57 2.13
CA CYS A 25 -7.68 -1.50 1.86
C CYS A 25 -7.44 -2.41 3.07
N VAL A 26 -6.60 -3.43 2.87
CA VAL A 26 -6.24 -4.43 3.87
C VAL A 26 -4.73 -4.69 3.86
N PRO A 27 -4.17 -5.34 4.91
CA PRO A 27 -2.81 -5.86 4.88
C PRO A 27 -2.62 -6.87 3.72
N GLY A 28 -1.39 -7.03 3.22
CA GLY A 28 -1.09 -7.96 2.13
C GLY A 28 -1.27 -9.44 2.49
N THR A 29 -1.26 -9.77 3.79
CA THR A 29 -1.50 -11.11 4.32
C THR A 29 -2.97 -11.39 4.64
N ASP A 30 -3.86 -10.41 4.46
CA ASP A 30 -5.29 -10.60 4.71
C ASP A 30 -5.90 -11.52 3.64
N PRO A 31 -6.73 -12.51 4.00
CA PRO A 31 -7.40 -13.39 3.02
C PRO A 31 -8.22 -12.62 1.97
N LYS A 32 -8.72 -11.43 2.31
CA LYS A 32 -9.49 -10.55 1.40
C LYS A 32 -8.60 -9.68 0.51
N ALA A 33 -7.27 -9.73 0.66
CA ALA A 33 -6.34 -8.89 -0.09
C ALA A 33 -6.44 -9.13 -1.60
N SER A 34 -6.44 -10.39 -2.03
CA SER A 34 -6.57 -10.74 -3.46
C SER A 34 -7.92 -10.31 -4.03
N GLU A 35 -9.02 -10.55 -3.30
CA GLU A 35 -10.36 -10.11 -3.73
C GLU A 35 -10.42 -8.58 -3.88
N LYS A 36 -9.84 -7.84 -2.94
CA LYS A 36 -9.80 -6.37 -3.00
C LYS A 36 -8.88 -5.85 -4.10
N LEU A 37 -7.78 -6.53 -4.39
CA LEU A 37 -6.90 -6.19 -5.51
C LEU A 37 -7.64 -6.31 -6.85
N GLU A 38 -8.35 -7.40 -7.07
CA GLU A 38 -9.15 -7.60 -8.29
C GLU A 38 -10.28 -6.58 -8.41
N LYS A 39 -10.97 -6.26 -7.30
CA LYS A 39 -11.97 -5.17 -7.27
C LYS A 39 -11.36 -3.82 -7.63
N PHE A 40 -10.16 -3.51 -7.12
CA PHE A 40 -9.48 -2.26 -7.46
C PHE A 40 -9.13 -2.21 -8.95
N LYS A 41 -8.57 -3.30 -9.48
CA LYS A 41 -8.23 -3.45 -10.90
C LYS A 41 -9.44 -3.33 -11.82
N ALA A 42 -10.59 -3.89 -11.42
CA ALA A 42 -11.83 -3.77 -12.18
C ALA A 42 -12.36 -2.33 -12.28
N VAL A 43 -12.13 -1.51 -11.25
CA VAL A 43 -12.63 -0.11 -11.23
C VAL A 43 -11.64 0.87 -11.83
N VAL A 44 -10.34 0.72 -11.53
CA VAL A 44 -9.29 1.67 -11.92
C VAL A 44 -8.63 1.28 -13.25
N GLY A 45 -8.80 0.04 -13.71
CA GLY A 45 -8.18 -0.49 -14.93
C GLY A 45 -6.74 -0.98 -14.73
N CYS A 46 -6.13 -0.72 -13.57
CA CYS A 46 -4.81 -1.25 -13.20
C CYS A 46 -4.81 -1.73 -11.74
N PRO A 47 -3.99 -2.75 -11.40
CA PRO A 47 -3.86 -3.21 -10.02
C PRO A 47 -3.10 -2.18 -9.17
N CYS A 48 -3.38 -2.18 -7.86
CA CYS A 48 -2.53 -1.46 -6.91
C CYS A 48 -1.19 -2.22 -6.76
N LEU A 49 -0.11 -1.69 -7.34
CA LEU A 49 1.20 -2.35 -7.35
C LEU A 49 1.76 -2.58 -5.94
N ILE A 50 1.40 -1.72 -4.98
CA ILE A 50 1.79 -1.89 -3.58
C ILE A 50 1.10 -3.12 -2.97
N LEU A 51 -0.22 -3.23 -3.13
CA LEU A 51 -0.99 -4.33 -2.56
C LEU A 51 -0.62 -5.65 -3.23
N GLU A 52 -0.48 -5.66 -4.56
CA GLU A 52 -0.02 -6.83 -5.32
C GLU A 52 1.36 -7.31 -4.85
N CYS A 53 2.31 -6.39 -4.69
CA CYS A 53 3.64 -6.72 -4.18
C CYS A 53 3.58 -7.29 -2.75
N ALA A 54 2.77 -6.69 -1.87
CA ALA A 54 2.62 -7.16 -0.50
C ALA A 54 2.01 -8.57 -0.43
N ILE A 55 1.00 -8.86 -1.26
CA ILE A 55 0.41 -10.21 -1.39
C ILE A 55 1.47 -11.21 -1.87
N ASN A 56 2.19 -10.89 -2.95
CA ASN A 56 3.17 -11.78 -3.56
C ASN A 56 4.35 -12.07 -2.62
N LYS A 57 4.81 -11.05 -1.87
CA LYS A 57 5.88 -11.19 -0.88
C LYS A 57 5.38 -11.72 0.47
N LYS A 58 4.07 -11.93 0.65
CA LYS A 58 3.43 -12.33 1.91
C LYS A 58 3.79 -11.41 3.08
N VAL A 59 3.82 -10.11 2.81
CA VAL A 59 4.09 -9.07 3.81
C VAL A 59 2.78 -8.38 4.16
N ASP A 60 2.56 -8.15 5.45
CA ASP A 60 1.38 -7.46 5.97
C ASP A 60 1.37 -5.98 5.57
N HIS A 61 2.46 -5.27 5.86
CA HIS A 61 2.64 -3.84 5.63
C HIS A 61 4.01 -3.54 5.04
N CYS A 62 4.07 -2.67 4.04
CA CYS A 62 5.31 -2.27 3.38
C CYS A 62 6.31 -1.67 4.36
N PHE A 63 5.88 -0.91 5.38
CA PHE A 63 6.78 -0.39 6.42
C PHE A 63 7.50 -1.47 7.24
N ARG A 64 7.00 -2.72 7.26
CA ARG A 64 7.65 -3.89 7.87
C ARG A 64 8.49 -4.69 6.88
N CYS A 65 8.43 -4.36 5.58
CA CYS A 65 9.24 -5.00 4.56
C CYS A 65 10.71 -4.58 4.69
N ASN A 66 11.62 -5.54 4.59
CA ASN A 66 13.06 -5.28 4.62
C ASN A 66 13.52 -4.36 3.50
N GLU A 67 12.86 -4.40 2.35
CA GLU A 67 13.21 -3.59 1.18
C GLU A 67 12.57 -2.20 1.18
N PHE A 68 11.65 -1.90 2.11
CA PHE A 68 10.99 -0.60 2.14
C PHE A 68 11.90 0.50 2.71
N PRO A 69 11.95 1.70 2.11
CA PRO A 69 11.29 2.12 0.86
C PRO A 69 11.91 1.48 -0.39
N CYS A 70 11.08 0.89 -1.27
CA CYS A 70 11.51 0.21 -2.48
C CYS A 70 11.07 0.94 -3.76
N GLU A 71 11.60 0.56 -4.93
CA GLU A 71 11.29 1.20 -6.23
C GLU A 71 9.80 1.36 -6.52
N ILE A 72 8.95 0.41 -6.10
CA ILE A 72 7.50 0.49 -6.31
C ILE A 72 6.92 1.74 -5.62
N HIS A 73 7.42 2.11 -4.44
CA HIS A 73 6.95 3.28 -3.71
C HIS A 73 7.38 4.59 -4.38
N TYR A 74 8.58 4.61 -4.97
CA TYR A 74 9.05 5.77 -5.75
C TYR A 74 8.28 5.92 -7.07
N LYS A 75 7.95 4.80 -7.74
CA LYS A 75 7.20 4.81 -9.01
C LYS A 75 5.71 5.10 -8.85
N GLN A 76 5.10 4.67 -7.75
CA GLN A 76 3.66 4.89 -7.51
C GLN A 76 3.36 6.28 -6.95
N GLU A 77 4.37 7.00 -6.46
CA GLU A 77 4.25 8.38 -5.94
C GLU A 77 3.14 8.58 -4.90
N ILE A 78 2.77 7.51 -4.18
CA ILE A 78 1.79 7.55 -3.09
C ILE A 78 2.33 8.35 -1.89
N TYR A 79 3.65 8.37 -1.75
CA TYR A 79 4.38 9.19 -0.80
C TYR A 79 5.36 10.09 -1.54
N ASN A 80 5.58 11.29 -1.00
CA ASN A 80 6.58 12.20 -1.56
C ASN A 80 7.99 11.57 -1.49
N HIS A 81 8.79 11.75 -2.53
CA HIS A 81 10.14 11.18 -2.59
C HIS A 81 11.02 11.64 -1.41
N LYS A 82 10.94 12.91 -0.98
CA LYS A 82 11.69 13.39 0.19
C LYS A 82 11.31 12.67 1.48
N LEU A 83 10.02 12.31 1.63
CA LEU A 83 9.55 11.53 2.77
C LEU A 83 10.12 10.11 2.71
N LEU A 84 10.08 9.47 1.54
CA LEU A 84 10.66 8.14 1.35
C LEU A 84 12.17 8.15 1.62
N ASP A 85 12.90 9.15 1.12
CA ASP A 85 14.34 9.28 1.36
C ASP A 85 14.65 9.48 2.85
N MET A 86 13.88 10.34 3.53
CA MET A 86 13.99 10.54 4.98
C MET A 86 13.78 9.23 5.75
N ILE A 87 12.73 8.47 5.42
CA ILE A 87 12.44 7.18 6.06
C ILE A 87 13.57 6.17 5.76
N LYS A 88 14.05 6.12 4.51
CA LYS A 88 15.14 5.24 4.10
C LYS A 88 16.41 5.50 4.92
N SER A 89 16.78 6.78 5.10
CA SER A 89 17.92 7.18 5.93
C SER A 89 17.72 6.81 7.40
N MET A 90 16.54 7.05 7.98
CA MET A 90 16.27 6.73 9.39
C MET A 90 16.29 5.22 9.68
N LEU A 91 15.89 4.40 8.71
CA LEU A 91 15.94 2.94 8.82
C LEU A 91 17.34 2.37 8.58
N GLY A 92 18.35 3.20 8.25
CA GLY A 92 19.72 2.76 7.98
C GLY A 92 19.84 1.89 6.73
N LYS A 93 18.89 2.00 5.79
CA LYS A 93 18.86 1.19 4.57
C LYS A 93 19.62 1.93 3.46
N LYS A 94 20.62 1.26 2.87
CA LYS A 94 21.42 1.80 1.76
C LYS A 94 20.63 1.83 0.46
#